data_AF-A0AB33A7F2-F1
#
_entry.id   AF-A0AB33A7F2-F1
#
_cell.length_a   1.000
_cell.length_b   1.000
_cell.length_c   1.000
_cell.angle_alpha   90.00
_cell.angle_beta   90.00
_cell.angle_gamma   90.00
#
_symmetry.space_group_name_H-M   'P 1'
#
loop_
_entity.id
_entity.type
_entity.pdbx_description
1 polymer ?
#
loop_
_entity_poly.entity_id
_entity_poly.type
_entity_poly.pdbx_seq_one_letter_code
_entity_poly.pdbx_strand_id
1 'polypeptide(L)'
;MDELISQIDQVLDDDESLDAWAYPWVDSMRWAPEHVELPLGVWDDQPEGELDSGWDYYPPTEIHVIPVGQVDEWTRCLDTLPPVERDDIAWYVVCFVHKVAGERDVPCGCGNPSIPTISR
;
A
#
# COMPACT_ATOMS: atom_id res chain seq x y z
N MET A 1 -32.76 15.78 -16.95
CA MET A 1 -31.44 16.11 -17.52
C MET A 1 -31.23 17.61 -17.52
N ASP A 2 -32.25 18.39 -17.90
CA ASP A 2 -32.24 19.86 -17.83
C ASP A 2 -32.13 20.42 -16.41
N GLU A 3 -32.68 19.73 -15.41
CA GLU A 3 -32.56 20.12 -13.99
C GLU A 3 -31.10 20.08 -13.50
N LEU A 4 -30.34 19.06 -13.90
CA LEU A 4 -28.92 18.92 -13.58
C LEU A 4 -28.07 20.00 -14.25
N ILE A 5 -28.38 20.32 -15.51
CA ILE A 5 -27.66 21.35 -16.27
C ILE A 5 -27.97 22.74 -15.67
N SER A 6 -29.23 23.02 -15.35
CA SER A 6 -29.64 24.26 -14.68
C SER A 6 -29.02 24.42 -13.29
N GLN A 7 -28.76 23.33 -12.57
CA GLN A 7 -28.13 23.37 -11.25
C GLN A 7 -26.62 23.61 -11.34
N ILE A 8 -25.98 23.14 -12.41
CA ILE A 8 -24.55 23.39 -12.67
C ILE A 8 -24.32 24.84 -13.10
N ASP A 9 -25.15 25.39 -14.00
CA ASP A 9 -25.04 26.80 -14.41
C ASP A 9 -25.21 27.75 -13.22
N GLN A 10 -26.11 27.42 -12.28
CA GLN A 10 -26.34 28.22 -11.08
C GLN A 10 -25.15 28.24 -10.10
N VAL A 11 -24.30 27.22 -10.12
CA VAL A 11 -23.07 27.14 -9.29
C VAL A 11 -21.91 27.87 -9.96
N LEU A 12 -21.93 28.00 -11.29
CA LEU A 12 -20.88 28.66 -12.06
C LEU A 12 -21.13 30.17 -12.27
N ASP A 13 -22.39 30.61 -12.17
CA ASP A 13 -22.80 32.03 -12.27
C ASP A 13 -22.70 32.80 -10.94
N ASP A 14 -22.36 32.14 -9.82
CA ASP A 14 -22.01 32.86 -8.60
C ASP A 14 -20.68 33.57 -8.83
N ASP A 15 -20.77 34.90 -9.00
CA ASP A 15 -19.72 35.90 -9.25
C ASP A 15 -18.75 36.03 -8.06
N GLU A 16 -18.29 34.90 -7.52
CA GLU A 16 -17.15 34.83 -6.63
C GLU A 16 -15.92 34.78 -7.53
N SER A 17 -15.09 35.82 -7.45
CA SER A 17 -13.83 35.86 -8.17
C SER A 17 -13.07 34.54 -7.94
N LEU A 18 -12.78 33.78 -9.00
CA LEU A 18 -11.80 32.69 -9.00
C LEU A 18 -10.37 33.19 -8.77
N ASP A 19 -10.25 34.29 -8.04
CA ASP A 19 -9.04 34.82 -7.48
C ASP A 19 -8.44 33.71 -6.63
N ALA A 20 -7.36 33.14 -7.14
CA ALA A 20 -6.73 31.94 -6.61
C ALA A 20 -6.38 32.03 -5.11
N TRP A 21 -6.36 33.21 -4.51
CA TRP A 21 -6.07 33.44 -3.09
C TRP A 21 -7.24 33.12 -2.13
N ALA A 22 -8.47 32.97 -2.64
CA ALA A 22 -9.67 32.79 -1.80
C ALA A 22 -9.91 31.32 -1.39
N TYR A 23 -9.22 30.35 -2.00
CA TYR A 23 -9.48 28.94 -1.76
C TYR A 23 -8.47 28.28 -0.80
N PRO A 24 -8.90 27.41 0.13
CA PRO A 24 -8.03 26.74 1.11
C PRO A 24 -7.00 25.76 0.53
N TRP A 25 -7.13 25.32 -0.72
CA TRP A 25 -6.19 24.37 -1.33
C TRP A 25 -4.81 24.97 -1.63
N VAL A 26 -4.69 26.30 -1.66
CA VAL A 26 -3.39 26.98 -1.75
C VAL A 26 -2.57 26.79 -0.48
N ASP A 27 -3.23 26.58 0.67
CA ASP A 27 -2.59 26.28 1.95
C ASP A 27 -1.92 24.88 1.95
N SER A 28 -2.29 24.01 0.99
CA SER A 28 -1.60 22.72 0.77
C SER A 28 -0.18 22.90 0.21
N MET A 29 0.12 24.07 -0.37
CA MET A 29 1.48 24.46 -0.79
C MET A 29 2.23 25.21 0.34
N ARG A 30 1.57 25.52 1.46
CA ARG A 30 2.18 26.12 2.66
C ARG A 30 2.76 25.05 3.58
N TRP A 31 3.46 24.08 3.02
CA TRP A 31 4.11 23.01 3.79
C TRP A 31 5.29 23.50 4.63
N ALA A 32 5.78 24.72 4.38
CA ALA A 32 6.86 25.33 5.15
C ALA A 32 6.32 25.89 6.48
N PRO A 33 6.80 25.39 7.63
CA PRO A 33 6.44 25.92 8.94
C PRO A 33 6.78 27.41 9.05
N GLU A 34 6.03 28.15 9.88
CA GLU A 34 6.43 29.51 10.26
C GLU A 34 7.87 29.47 10.79
N HIS A 35 8.72 30.39 10.30
CA HIS A 35 10.16 30.50 10.59
C HIS A 35 11.11 29.61 9.76
N VAL A 36 10.63 28.85 8.78
CA VAL A 36 11.51 28.19 7.80
C VAL A 36 11.64 29.09 6.57
N GLU A 37 12.80 29.70 6.40
CA GLU A 37 13.15 30.34 5.12
C GLU A 37 13.23 29.24 4.06
N LEU A 38 12.43 29.38 3.00
CA LEU A 38 12.58 28.52 1.84
C LEU A 38 13.98 28.74 1.26
N PRO A 39 14.70 27.67 0.86
CA PRO A 39 15.97 27.82 0.17
C PRO A 39 15.84 28.80 -0.98
N LEU A 40 16.83 29.70 -1.11
CA LEU A 40 16.89 30.63 -2.23
C LEU A 40 16.88 29.84 -3.55
N GLY A 41 15.99 30.20 -4.46
CA GLY A 41 15.86 29.57 -5.78
C GLY A 41 14.81 28.46 -5.90
N VAL A 42 13.97 28.22 -4.88
CA VAL A 42 12.80 27.30 -4.99
C VAL A 42 11.83 27.71 -6.10
N TRP A 43 11.78 28.99 -6.43
CA TRP A 43 10.93 29.55 -7.48
C TRP A 43 11.70 29.94 -8.76
N ASP A 44 13.02 29.67 -8.78
CA ASP A 44 13.81 29.92 -9.97
C ASP A 44 13.63 28.74 -10.92
N ASP A 45 13.36 29.05 -12.19
CA ASP A 45 13.14 28.11 -13.29
C ASP A 45 14.46 27.43 -13.70
N GLN A 46 15.11 26.76 -12.75
CA GLN A 46 16.32 25.99 -12.97
C GLN A 46 15.96 24.65 -13.62
N PRO A 47 16.75 24.16 -14.58
CA PRO A 47 16.56 22.81 -15.07
C PRO A 47 16.70 21.86 -13.88
N GLU A 48 15.61 21.17 -13.54
CA GLU A 48 15.64 20.05 -12.60
C GLU A 48 16.77 19.13 -13.06
N GLY A 49 17.77 18.90 -12.21
CA GLY A 49 18.84 17.95 -12.51
C GLY A 49 18.25 16.56 -12.79
N GLU A 50 19.08 15.60 -13.24
CA GLU A 50 18.62 14.21 -13.27
C GLU A 50 18.06 13.85 -11.89
N LEU A 51 16.77 13.50 -11.82
CA LEU A 51 16.12 13.08 -10.60
C LEU A 51 16.97 11.95 -10.02
N ASP A 52 17.67 12.22 -8.92
CA ASP A 52 18.27 11.17 -8.13
C ASP A 52 17.11 10.38 -7.55
N SER A 53 16.76 9.29 -8.21
CA SER A 53 15.77 8.32 -7.76
C SER A 53 16.24 7.57 -6.51
N GLY A 54 17.14 8.16 -5.71
CA GLY A 54 17.74 7.70 -4.46
C GLY A 54 16.76 7.45 -3.31
N TRP A 55 15.51 7.14 -3.63
CA TRP A 55 14.69 6.33 -2.76
C TRP A 55 15.30 4.94 -2.73
N ASP A 56 16.12 4.69 -1.71
CA ASP A 56 16.53 3.33 -1.36
C ASP A 56 15.25 2.51 -1.19
N TYR A 57 14.99 1.61 -2.16
CA TYR A 57 13.84 0.71 -2.11
C TYR A 57 14.06 -0.26 -0.95
N TYR A 58 13.41 0.04 0.18
CA TYR A 58 13.26 -0.86 1.31
C TYR A 58 11.87 -1.49 1.21
N PRO A 59 11.74 -2.67 0.57
CA PRO A 59 10.47 -3.37 0.61
C PRO A 59 10.08 -3.59 2.07
N PRO A 60 8.82 -3.32 2.46
CA PRO A 60 8.37 -3.63 3.81
C PRO A 60 8.59 -5.13 4.05
N THR A 61 9.49 -5.45 4.99
CA THR A 61 9.84 -6.82 5.38
C THR A 61 8.75 -7.38 6.31
N GLU A 62 7.53 -7.45 5.80
CA GLU A 62 6.44 -8.10 6.51
C GLU A 62 6.68 -9.61 6.54
N ILE A 63 6.62 -10.19 7.73
CA ILE A 63 6.71 -11.63 7.92
C ILE A 63 5.30 -12.14 8.20
N HIS A 64 4.78 -13.00 7.33
CA HIS A 64 3.46 -13.59 7.52
C HIS A 64 3.52 -14.82 8.42
N VAL A 65 2.62 -14.90 9.39
CA VAL A 65 2.46 -16.06 10.27
C VAL A 65 1.18 -16.79 9.87
N ILE A 66 1.33 -18.00 9.34
CA ILE A 66 0.25 -18.78 8.75
C ILE A 66 -0.15 -19.90 9.71
N PRO A 67 -1.40 -19.91 10.22
CA PRO A 67 -1.90 -21.04 11.00
C PRO A 67 -1.84 -22.34 10.19
N VAL A 68 -1.49 -23.44 10.85
CA VAL A 68 -1.31 -24.74 10.19
C VAL A 68 -2.51 -25.22 9.35
N GLY A 69 -3.74 -24.85 9.74
CA GLY A 69 -4.96 -25.18 8.98
C GLY A 69 -5.24 -24.28 7.76
N GLN A 70 -4.46 -23.22 7.56
CA GLN A 70 -4.60 -22.25 6.46
C GLN A 70 -3.47 -22.35 5.42
N VAL A 71 -2.52 -23.28 5.61
CA VAL A 71 -1.36 -23.40 4.71
C VAL A 71 -1.81 -23.69 3.27
N ASP A 72 -2.78 -24.57 3.07
CA ASP A 72 -3.26 -24.91 1.71
C ASP A 72 -3.88 -23.71 0.98
N GLU A 73 -4.58 -22.83 1.69
CA GLU A 73 -5.15 -21.61 1.12
C GLU A 73 -4.05 -20.58 0.82
N TRP A 74 -3.10 -20.42 1.74
CA TRP A 74 -1.95 -19.54 1.58
C TRP A 74 -1.08 -19.95 0.38
N THR A 75 -0.77 -21.24 0.25
CA THR A 75 -0.02 -21.78 -0.90
C THR A 75 -0.77 -21.54 -2.21
N ARG A 76 -2.09 -21.76 -2.24
CA ARG A 76 -2.91 -21.46 -3.43
C ARG A 76 -2.85 -19.98 -3.80
N CYS A 77 -2.83 -19.08 -2.82
CA CYS A 77 -2.69 -17.65 -3.06
C CYS A 77 -1.30 -17.32 -3.65
N LEU A 78 -0.23 -17.84 -3.04
CA LEU A 78 1.15 -17.64 -3.51
C LEU A 78 1.38 -18.18 -4.92
N ASP A 79 0.72 -19.27 -5.30
CA ASP A 79 0.82 -19.85 -6.64
C ASP A 79 0.26 -18.94 -7.74
N THR A 80 -0.55 -17.92 -7.39
CA THR A 80 -1.05 -16.91 -8.33
C THR A 80 -0.03 -15.82 -8.66
N LEU A 81 1.03 -15.68 -7.86
CA LEU A 81 2.06 -14.66 -8.02
C LEU A 81 3.19 -15.14 -8.95
N PRO A 82 3.87 -14.23 -9.68
CA PRO A 82 5.14 -14.51 -10.35
C PRO A 82 6.20 -15.05 -9.38
N PRO A 83 7.17 -15.87 -9.83
CA PRO A 83 8.20 -16.44 -8.96
C PRO A 83 8.98 -15.39 -8.16
N VAL A 84 9.32 -14.26 -8.78
CA VAL A 84 10.08 -13.19 -8.12
C VAL A 84 9.33 -12.61 -6.92
N GLU A 85 8.04 -12.30 -7.08
CA GLU A 85 7.21 -11.77 -5.99
C GLU A 85 6.94 -12.84 -4.92
N ARG A 86 6.77 -14.10 -5.33
CA ARG A 86 6.52 -15.22 -4.41
C ARG A 86 7.72 -15.50 -3.50
N ASP A 87 8.93 -15.45 -4.07
CA ASP A 87 10.16 -15.79 -3.35
C ASP A 87 10.58 -14.67 -2.39
N ASP A 88 10.15 -13.43 -2.64
CA ASP A 88 10.38 -12.28 -1.77
C ASP A 88 9.48 -12.26 -0.52
N ILE A 89 8.39 -13.05 -0.49
CA ILE A 89 7.46 -13.11 0.65
C ILE A 89 7.99 -14.05 1.75
N ALA A 90 8.38 -13.47 2.89
CA ALA A 90 8.76 -14.21 4.09
C ALA A 90 7.52 -14.67 4.87
N TRP A 91 7.43 -15.98 5.15
CA TRP A 91 6.35 -16.52 5.97
C TRP A 91 6.74 -17.79 6.73
N TYR A 92 6.01 -18.08 7.80
CA TYR A 92 6.20 -19.22 8.68
C TYR A 92 4.86 -19.89 9.01
N VAL A 93 4.87 -21.21 9.17
CA VAL A 93 3.73 -22.00 9.64
C VAL A 93 3.76 -22.12 11.15
N VAL A 94 2.61 -21.92 11.82
CA VAL A 94 2.47 -22.05 13.27
C VAL A 94 1.29 -22.94 13.64
N CYS A 95 1.54 -23.89 14.54
CA CYS A 95 0.49 -24.64 15.23
C CYS A 95 0.24 -24.02 16.61
N PHE A 96 -0.85 -23.28 16.76
CA PHE A 96 -1.21 -22.66 18.04
C PHE A 96 -1.65 -23.66 19.12
N VAL A 97 -1.98 -24.90 18.73
CA VAL A 97 -2.33 -25.98 19.67
C VAL A 97 -1.06 -26.54 20.32
N HIS A 98 -0.11 -27.01 19.51
CA HIS A 98 1.13 -27.64 19.97
C HIS A 98 2.27 -26.65 20.27
N LYS A 99 2.08 -25.36 19.99
CA LYS A 99 3.06 -24.29 20.23
C LYS A 99 4.39 -24.50 19.49
N VAL A 100 4.30 -24.96 18.25
CA VAL A 100 5.45 -25.20 17.36
C VAL A 100 5.32 -24.38 16.08
N ALA A 101 6.47 -24.02 15.51
CA ALA A 101 6.59 -23.21 14.30
C ALA A 101 7.65 -23.80 13.36
N GLY A 102 7.52 -23.51 12.06
CA GLY A 102 8.46 -23.93 11.02
C GLY A 102 8.32 -23.06 9.77
N GLU A 103 9.31 -23.07 8.88
CA GLU A 103 9.35 -22.15 7.73
C GLU A 103 8.25 -22.40 6.71
N ARG A 104 7.96 -23.67 6.37
CA ARG A 104 6.96 -24.03 5.36
C ARG A 104 6.07 -25.19 5.76
N ASP A 105 6.44 -25.87 6.84
CA ASP A 105 5.75 -27.04 7.36
C ASP A 105 5.95 -27.16 8.87
N VAL A 106 5.01 -27.81 9.55
CA VAL A 106 5.07 -28.10 10.98
C VAL A 106 4.56 -29.53 11.20
N PRO A 107 5.45 -30.51 11.48
CA PRO A 107 5.09 -31.92 11.63
C PRO A 107 4.46 -32.23 13.00
N CYS A 108 3.40 -31.50 13.36
CA CYS A 108 2.68 -31.64 14.62
C CYS A 108 1.42 -32.52 14.50
N GLY A 109 1.07 -32.95 13.29
CA GLY A 109 -0.10 -33.80 13.03
C GLY A 109 -1.45 -33.08 13.08
N CYS A 110 -1.49 -31.76 13.27
CA CYS A 110 -2.72 -30.95 13.23
C CYS A 110 -3.19 -30.57 11.81
N GLY A 111 -2.49 -31.04 10.78
CA GLY A 111 -2.53 -30.48 9.43
C GLY A 111 -1.12 -30.04 9.05
N ASN A 112 -0.84 -30.08 7.75
CA ASN A 112 0.45 -29.94 7.09
C ASN A 112 1.62 -30.88 7.56
N PRO A 113 2.10 -31.80 6.69
CA PRO A 113 1.45 -32.20 5.45
C PRO A 113 0.11 -32.87 5.78
N SER A 114 -0.98 -32.33 5.25
CA SER A 114 -2.31 -32.90 5.40
C SER A 114 -2.31 -34.29 4.76
N ILE A 115 -2.40 -35.34 5.57
CA ILE A 115 -2.58 -36.69 5.05
C ILE A 115 -3.97 -36.70 4.37
N PRO A 116 -4.08 -37.02 3.08
CA PRO A 116 -5.38 -37.17 2.45
C PRO A 116 -6.11 -38.29 3.19
N THR A 117 -7.22 -37.93 3.86
CA THR A 117 -8.09 -38.93 4.47
C THR A 117 -8.78 -39.67 3.33
N ILE A 118 -8.20 -40.79 2.90
CA ILE A 118 -8.88 -41.75 2.05
C ILE A 118 -9.91 -42.46 2.94
N SER A 119 -11.11 -41.89 3.04
CA SER A 119 -12.26 -42.62 3.57
C SER A 119 -12.64 -43.72 2.59
N ARG A 120 -12.66 -44.95 3.09
CA ARG A 120 -13.01 -46.18 2.37
C ARG A 120 -14.46 -46.56 2.64
#